data_AF-A0A974SVM4-F1
#
_entry.id   AF-A0A974SVM4-F1
#
_cell.length_a   1.000
_cell.length_b   1.000
_cell.length_c   1.000
_cell.angle_alpha   90.00
_cell.angle_beta   90.00
_cell.angle_gamma   90.00
#
_symmetry.space_group_name_H-M   'P 1'
#
loop_
_entity.id
_entity.type
_entity.pdbx_description
1 polymer ?
#
loop_
_entity_poly.entity_id
_entity_poly.type
_entity_poly.pdbx_seq_one_letter_code
_entity_poly.pdbx_strand_id
1 'polypeptide(L)'
;MATPENSLAGRLISRLLGAVLLCGLIWYALHNSPAPLLAFLGIASALISIRIGQRGEQRYGRRVPVTEMIALGRQGDRAMLVGGIAGFLMLGFFAAAWFAF
;
A
#
# COMPACT_ATOMS: atom_id res chain seq x y z
N MET A 1 9.58 -32.18 10.08
CA MET A 1 9.29 -31.18 11.13
C MET A 1 8.43 -30.09 10.49
N ALA A 2 7.12 -30.14 10.72
CA ALA A 2 6.17 -29.17 10.17
C ALA A 2 6.04 -28.01 11.15
N THR A 3 6.35 -26.79 10.71
CA THR A 3 6.18 -25.58 11.51
C THR A 3 4.68 -25.27 11.69
N PRO A 4 4.18 -25.04 12.92
CA PRO A 4 2.75 -24.83 13.21
C PRO A 4 2.21 -23.46 12.77
N GLU A 5 2.88 -22.77 11.85
CA GLU A 5 2.67 -21.35 11.54
C GLU A 5 1.55 -21.10 10.50
N ASN A 6 1.00 -22.16 9.89
CA ASN A 6 0.00 -22.06 8.81
C ASN A 6 -1.46 -22.31 9.24
N SER A 7 -1.76 -22.29 10.54
CA SER A 7 -3.12 -22.52 11.03
C SER A 7 -4.05 -21.40 10.53
N LEU A 8 -5.23 -21.79 10.03
CA LEU A 8 -6.28 -20.85 9.63
C LEU A 8 -6.60 -19.85 10.75
N ALA A 9 -6.45 -20.28 12.01
CA ALA A 9 -6.61 -19.45 13.20
C ALA A 9 -5.61 -18.29 13.27
N GLY A 10 -4.32 -18.50 12.98
CA GLY A 10 -3.32 -17.43 12.98
C GLY A 10 -3.59 -16.35 11.91
N ARG A 11 -4.07 -16.77 10.73
CA ARG A 11 -4.52 -15.85 9.67
C ARG A 11 -5.80 -15.10 10.05
N LEU A 12 -6.70 -15.74 10.80
CA LEU A 12 -7.93 -15.10 11.27
C LEU A 12 -7.63 -14.05 12.35
N ILE A 13 -6.78 -14.40 13.32
CA ILE A 13 -6.37 -13.51 14.41
C ILE A 13 -5.66 -12.28 13.86
N SER A 14 -4.68 -12.45 12.96
CA SER A 14 -3.97 -11.31 12.36
C SER A 14 -4.90 -10.38 11.56
N ARG A 15 -5.90 -10.93 10.86
CA ARG A 15 -6.94 -10.14 10.17
C ARG A 15 -7.83 -9.36 11.14
N LEU A 16 -8.27 -10.00 12.22
CA LEU A 16 -9.08 -9.34 13.25
C LEU A 16 -8.30 -8.24 13.97
N LEU A 17 -7.04 -8.51 14.32
CA LEU A 17 -6.16 -7.54 14.96
C LEU A 17 -5.89 -6.34 14.03
N GLY A 18 -5.65 -6.62 12.74
CA GLY A 18 -5.57 -5.59 11.70
C GLY A 18 -6.85 -4.75 11.60
N ALA A 19 -8.03 -5.39 11.60
CA ALA A 19 -9.31 -4.70 11.54
C ALA A 19 -9.58 -3.83 12.79
N VAL A 20 -9.24 -4.31 13.98
CA VAL A 20 -9.38 -3.55 15.24
C VAL A 20 -8.47 -2.32 15.23
N LEU A 21 -7.22 -2.48 14.82
CA LEU A 21 -6.29 -1.35 14.69
C LEU A 21 -6.80 -0.32 13.68
N LEU A 22 -7.33 -0.79 12.55
CA LEU A 22 -7.85 0.08 11.48
C LEU A 22 -9.13 0.82 11.92
N CYS A 23 -10.03 0.15 12.63
CA CYS A 23 -11.20 0.79 13.26
C CYS A 23 -10.81 1.84 14.31
N GLY A 24 -9.84 1.53 15.18
CA GLY A 24 -9.33 2.48 16.17
C GLY A 24 -8.69 3.70 15.50
N LEU A 25 -7.94 3.48 14.41
CA LEU A 25 -7.33 4.54 13.61
C LEU A 25 -8.39 5.42 12.92
N ILE A 26 -9.43 4.82 12.33
CA ILE A 26 -10.56 5.54 11.72
C ILE A 26 -11.29 6.39 12.75
N TRP A 27 -11.58 5.82 13.93
CA TRP A 27 -12.22 6.54 15.02
C TRP A 27 -11.40 7.74 15.47
N TYR A 28 -10.10 7.55 15.72
CA TYR A 28 -9.20 8.63 16.09
C TYR A 28 -9.11 9.70 14.99
N ALA A 29 -9.11 9.29 13.73
CA ALA A 29 -8.99 10.18 12.59
C ALA A 29 -10.24 11.04 12.35
N LEU A 30 -11.42 10.49 12.60
CA LEU A 30 -12.68 11.22 12.52
C LEU A 30 -12.86 12.21 13.68
N HIS A 31 -12.25 11.95 14.84
CA HIS A 31 -12.49 12.73 16.06
C HIS A 31 -11.40 13.77 16.39
N ASN A 32 -10.13 13.51 16.03
CA ASN A 32 -9.01 14.39 16.40
C ASN A 32 -8.34 15.02 15.18
N SER A 33 -7.81 14.21 14.27
CA SER A 33 -7.16 14.71 13.05
C SER A 33 -7.13 13.61 11.98
N PRO A 34 -7.40 13.94 10.70
CA PRO A 34 -7.33 12.98 9.61
C PRO A 34 -5.89 12.58 9.24
N ALA A 35 -4.86 13.23 9.81
CA ALA A 35 -3.44 12.99 9.52
C ALA A 35 -3.00 11.51 9.65
N PRO A 36 -3.27 10.78 10.77
CA PRO A 36 -2.90 9.37 10.90
C PRO A 36 -3.55 8.45 9.85
N LEU A 37 -4.78 8.75 9.42
CA LEU A 37 -5.48 7.94 8.41
C LEU A 37 -4.91 8.18 7.01
N LEU A 38 -4.57 9.43 6.68
CA LEU A 38 -3.88 9.79 5.45
C LEU A 38 -2.47 9.18 5.40
N ALA A 39 -1.73 9.20 6.52
CA ALA A 39 -0.43 8.55 6.60
C ALA A 39 -0.53 7.03 6.36
N PHE A 40 -1.55 6.38 6.94
CA PHE A 40 -1.79 4.94 6.73
C PHE A 40 -2.17 4.62 5.28
N LEU A 41 -3.01 5.44 4.65
CA LEU A 41 -3.33 5.34 3.22
C LEU A 41 -2.09 5.53 2.35
N GLY A 42 -1.21 6.46 2.70
CA GLY A 42 0.08 6.66 2.05
C GLY A 42 0.97 5.42 2.10
N ILE A 43 1.13 4.83 3.29
CA ILE A 43 1.89 3.59 3.49
C ILE A 43 1.26 2.43 2.69
N ALA A 44 -0.05 2.26 2.75
CA ALA A 44 -0.75 1.22 1.98
C ALA A 44 -0.53 1.39 0.47
N SER A 45 -0.60 2.63 -0.04
CA SER A 45 -0.33 2.95 -1.43
C SER A 45 1.13 2.65 -1.83
N ALA A 46 2.08 2.96 -0.94
CA ALA A 46 3.49 2.63 -1.14
C ALA A 46 3.72 1.11 -1.26
N LEU A 47 3.11 0.33 -0.37
CA LEU A 47 3.21 -1.13 -0.39
C LEU A 47 2.64 -1.73 -1.68
N ILE A 48 1.52 -1.20 -2.17
CA ILE A 48 0.93 -1.61 -3.45
C ILE A 48 1.89 -1.30 -4.61
N SER A 49 2.46 -0.09 -4.65
CA SER A 49 3.45 0.31 -5.66
C SER A 49 4.67 -0.61 -5.65
N ILE A 50 5.22 -0.92 -4.47
CA ILE A 50 6.38 -1.81 -4.32
C ILE A 50 6.04 -3.22 -4.79
N ARG A 51 4.88 -3.77 -4.40
CA ARG A 51 4.46 -5.12 -4.81
C ARG A 51 4.29 -5.24 -6.31
N ILE A 52 3.78 -4.21 -6.97
CA ILE A 52 3.66 -4.19 -8.43
C ILE A 52 5.04 -4.03 -9.07
N GLY A 53 5.93 -3.19 -8.51
CA GLY A 53 7.32 -3.07 -8.96
C GLY A 53 8.08 -4.40 -8.90
N GLN A 54 7.90 -5.16 -7.82
CA GLN A 54 8.47 -6.52 -7.68
C GLN A 54 7.92 -7.50 -8.72
N ARG A 55 6.62 -7.45 -9.03
CA ARG A 55 6.04 -8.24 -10.12
C ARG A 55 6.58 -7.80 -11.49
N GLY A 56 6.82 -6.51 -11.65
CA GLY A 56 7.49 -5.94 -12.81
C GLY A 56 8.91 -6.47 -12.98
N GLU A 57 9.70 -6.51 -11.90
CA GLU A 57 11.06 -7.07 -11.92
C GLU A 57 11.08 -8.54 -12.35
N GLN A 58 10.10 -9.33 -11.91
CA GLN A 58 9.92 -10.72 -12.36
C GLN A 58 9.55 -10.84 -13.85
N ARG A 59 8.80 -9.87 -14.38
CA ARG A 59 8.29 -9.91 -15.77
C ARG A 59 9.29 -9.34 -16.78
N TYR A 60 10.04 -8.32 -16.39
CA TYR A 60 10.95 -7.57 -17.25
C TYR A 60 12.44 -7.84 -16.96
N GLY A 61 12.75 -8.64 -15.94
CA GLY A 61 14.13 -9.03 -15.58
C GLY A 61 14.99 -7.89 -15.04
N ARG A 62 14.41 -6.73 -14.76
CA ARG A 62 15.08 -5.52 -14.28
C ARG A 62 14.18 -4.78 -13.29
N ARG A 63 14.78 -4.11 -12.30
CA ARG A 63 14.06 -3.17 -11.43
C ARG A 63 13.42 -2.06 -12.25
N VAL A 64 12.10 -1.90 -12.12
CA VAL A 64 11.32 -0.87 -12.80
C VAL A 64 10.99 0.25 -11.81
N PRO A 65 11.57 1.45 -11.95
CA PRO A 65 11.24 2.61 -11.13
C PRO A 65 9.84 3.14 -11.45
N VAL A 66 9.22 3.80 -10.46
CA VAL A 66 7.82 4.31 -10.53
C VAL A 66 7.55 5.15 -11.78
N THR A 67 8.51 5.98 -12.21
CA THR A 67 8.40 6.80 -13.42
C THR A 67 8.28 5.96 -14.69
N GLU A 68 9.03 4.86 -14.77
CA GLU A 68 9.04 3.93 -15.88
C GLU A 68 7.80 3.01 -15.85
N MET A 69 7.27 2.71 -14.66
CA MET A 69 5.99 1.99 -14.51
C MET A 69 4.80 2.75 -15.14
N ILE A 70 4.77 4.08 -15.03
CA ILE A 70 3.73 4.91 -15.70
C ILE A 70 3.86 4.85 -17.22
N ALA A 71 5.10 4.91 -17.73
CA ALA A 71 5.37 4.82 -19.17
C ALA A 71 4.95 3.44 -19.73
N LEU A 72 5.29 2.35 -19.04
CA LEU A 72 4.86 0.99 -19.38
C LEU A 72 3.35 0.81 -19.27
N GLY A 73 2.73 1.48 -18.29
CA GLY A 73 1.28 1.54 -18.15
C GLY A 73 0.59 2.19 -19.36
N ARG A 74 1.19 3.27 -19.90
CA ARG A 74 0.72 3.90 -21.15
C ARG A 74 0.90 3.01 -22.38
N GLN A 75 1.85 2.08 -22.36
CA GLN A 75 2.08 1.10 -23.43
C GLN A 75 1.11 -0.09 -23.36
N GLY A 76 0.27 -0.19 -22.32
CA GLY A 76 -0.80 -1.17 -22.22
C GLY A 76 -0.75 -2.06 -20.98
N ASP A 77 0.33 -2.03 -20.18
CA ASP A 77 0.42 -2.85 -18.97
C ASP A 77 -0.28 -2.16 -17.78
N ARG A 78 -1.61 -2.37 -17.67
CA ARG A 78 -2.47 -1.74 -16.65
C ARG A 78 -1.96 -1.97 -15.22
N ALA A 79 -1.33 -3.12 -14.95
CA ALA A 79 -0.77 -3.40 -13.63
C ALA A 79 0.36 -2.41 -13.29
N MET A 80 1.28 -2.17 -14.23
CA MET A 80 2.35 -1.17 -14.09
C MET A 80 1.79 0.24 -13.91
N LEU A 81 0.73 0.61 -14.65
CA LEU A 81 0.06 1.91 -14.50
C LEU A 81 -0.47 2.11 -13.06
N VAL A 82 -1.15 1.09 -12.52
CA VAL A 82 -1.69 1.13 -11.14
C VAL A 82 -0.56 1.26 -10.12
N GLY A 83 0.57 0.57 -10.32
CA GLY A 83 1.74 0.73 -9.47
C GLY A 83 2.32 2.14 -9.51
N GLY A 84 2.48 2.70 -10.70
CA GLY A 84 2.92 4.08 -10.89
C GLY A 84 2.01 5.11 -10.23
N ILE A 85 0.68 4.97 -10.43
CA ILE A 85 -0.33 5.84 -9.81
C ILE A 85 -0.33 5.68 -8.29
N ALA A 86 -0.18 4.46 -7.76
CA ALA A 86 -0.08 4.21 -6.32
C ALA A 86 1.17 4.87 -5.70
N GLY A 87 2.29 4.92 -6.43
CA GLY A 87 3.48 5.66 -6.01
C GLY A 87 3.24 7.17 -5.92
N PHE A 88 2.49 7.74 -6.85
CA PHE A 88 2.10 9.16 -6.81
C PHE A 88 1.04 9.47 -5.75
N LEU A 89 0.06 8.58 -5.57
CA LEU A 89 -0.94 8.70 -4.51
C LEU A 89 -0.30 8.71 -3.12
N MET A 90 0.77 7.93 -2.91
CA MET A 90 1.55 7.99 -1.66
C MET A 90 2.03 9.42 -1.36
N LEU A 91 2.63 10.11 -2.34
CA LEU A 91 3.07 11.50 -2.17
C LEU A 91 1.89 12.42 -1.85
N GLY A 92 0.77 12.26 -2.55
CA GLY A 92 -0.45 13.02 -2.29
C GLY A 92 -0.99 12.81 -0.86
N PHE A 93 -1.03 11.57 -0.40
CA PHE A 93 -1.49 11.23 0.95
C PHE A 93 -0.55 11.73 2.03
N PHE A 94 0.77 11.66 1.83
CA PHE A 94 1.75 12.21 2.78
C PHE A 94 1.72 13.74 2.81
N ALA A 95 1.59 14.41 1.66
CA ALA A 95 1.43 15.86 1.61
C ALA A 95 0.12 16.30 2.28
N ALA A 96 -1.00 15.59 2.04
CA ALA A 96 -2.26 15.85 2.70
C ALA A 96 -2.19 15.60 4.21
N ALA A 97 -1.49 14.54 4.65
CA ALA A 97 -1.25 14.27 6.06
C ALA A 97 -0.46 15.40 6.73
N TRP A 98 0.52 15.98 6.02
CA TRP A 98 1.30 17.12 6.50
C TRP A 98 0.45 18.39 6.66
N PHE A 99 -0.46 18.68 5.72
CA PHE A 99 -1.40 19.81 5.85
C PHE A 99 -2.50 19.57 6.89
N ALA A 100 -2.78 18.32 7.23
CA ALA A 100 -3.77 17.93 8.22
C ALA A 100 -3.22 17.84 9.67
N PHE A 101 -1.90 18.01 9.83
CA PHE A 101 -1.20 18.00 11.11
C PHE A 101 -1.14 19.41 11.69
#